data_AF-A0A2B4RNV8-F1
#
_entry.id   AF-A0A2B4RNV8-F1
#
_cell.length_a   1.000
_cell.length_b   1.000
_cell.length_c   1.000
_cell.angle_alpha   90.00
_cell.angle_beta   90.00
_cell.angle_gamma   90.00
#
_symmetry.space_group_name_H-M   'P 1'
#
loop_
_entity.id
_entity.type
_entity.pdbx_description
1 polymer ?
#
loop_
_entity_poly.entity_id
_entity_poly.type
_entity_poly.pdbx_seq_one_letter_code
_entity_poly.pdbx_strand_id
1 'polypeptide(L)'
;MSVLRPEAIFLFNLCPQSARGKKSIPRSGAMEGNQHLKEVAVCDCESHAVTLVRSQFWPGSPERPSVGFHFKLMDLAEKLFLHSQVSIKEFSELILEMTPPLQPNFIRSLYAILNSGCFEEYRHFKYKLRYLDSFVPELYNGADCPLCPKATVNAKFHLTVKALYSDCHDNGADAHYKIDFTINPAVRKRISYSVYKLKKLRENITTDSLEVVLMYDIACILSSHLKNSAQEELLSGVSLAIPIFHCYRHRASCQVQFSPRQTPNIGLTDGEGVERFWSHLYQFPTITKEMSVDKRVDVPTDASLHYGEHSFSRLFLSCQ
;
A
#
# COMPACT_ATOMS: atom_id res chain seq x y z
N MET A 1 3.41 31.00 6.08
CA MET A 1 3.42 29.52 5.95
C MET A 1 4.48 28.97 6.87
N SER A 2 4.12 28.12 7.83
CA SER A 2 5.08 27.38 8.65
C SER A 2 5.67 26.25 7.82
N VAL A 3 6.93 26.37 7.40
CA VAL A 3 7.67 25.25 6.82
C VAL A 3 7.72 24.13 7.87
N LEU A 4 7.28 22.93 7.49
CA LEU A 4 7.47 21.73 8.30
C LEU A 4 8.98 21.48 8.42
N ARG A 5 9.59 21.94 9.51
CA ARG A 5 10.96 21.56 9.85
C ARG A 5 10.93 20.10 10.32
N PRO A 6 11.83 19.23 9.82
CA PRO A 6 12.02 17.91 10.39
C PRO A 6 12.27 18.02 11.89
N GLU A 7 11.91 17.01 12.67
CA GLU A 7 12.30 16.93 14.08
C GLU A 7 13.59 16.11 14.23
N ALA A 8 14.37 16.44 15.26
CA ALA A 8 15.75 16.01 15.44
C ALA A 8 16.04 14.48 15.31
N ILE A 9 17.25 14.19 14.80
CA ILE A 9 17.89 12.87 14.87
C ILE A 9 18.74 12.80 16.14
N PHE A 10 18.71 11.67 16.85
CA PHE A 10 19.48 11.49 18.07
C PHE A 10 20.53 10.40 17.94
N LEU A 11 21.76 10.73 18.34
CA LEU A 11 22.77 9.74 18.68
C LEU A 11 22.72 9.48 20.18
N PHE A 12 22.77 8.21 20.55
CA PHE A 12 22.67 7.79 21.93
C PHE A 12 24.02 7.31 22.44
N ASN A 13 24.50 7.97 23.49
CA ASN A 13 25.54 7.39 24.33
C ASN A 13 24.83 6.70 25.49
N LEU A 14 24.80 5.36 25.47
CA LEU A 14 24.08 4.55 26.45
C LEU A 14 24.87 4.54 27.75
N CYS A 15 24.28 5.09 28.82
CA CYS A 15 24.95 5.22 30.11
C CYS A 15 24.50 4.07 31.05
N PRO A 16 25.35 3.08 31.36
CA PRO A 16 25.01 2.02 32.30
C PRO A 16 25.12 2.52 33.75
N GLN A 17 24.19 3.39 34.16
CA GLN A 17 24.04 3.78 35.56
C GLN A 17 22.84 3.07 36.17
N SER A 18 23.14 2.12 37.06
CA SER A 18 22.16 1.38 37.88
C SER A 18 21.12 2.31 38.49
N ALA A 19 19.86 1.88 38.51
CA ALA A 19 18.72 2.65 39.00
C ALA A 19 18.95 3.33 40.37
N ARG A 20 19.38 4.60 40.36
CA ARG A 20 19.37 5.51 41.52
C ARG A 20 19.60 6.96 41.08
N GLY A 21 18.50 7.72 40.98
CA GLY A 21 18.54 9.16 40.71
C GLY A 21 17.56 9.59 39.63
N LYS A 22 16.47 10.27 40.02
CA LYS A 22 15.58 10.95 39.07
C LYS A 22 16.36 12.07 38.38
N LYS A 23 16.71 11.91 37.10
CA LYS A 23 17.01 13.03 36.21
C LYS A 23 15.83 13.24 35.27
N SER A 24 15.15 14.36 35.45
CA SER A 24 14.06 14.80 34.59
C SER A 24 14.55 15.01 33.16
N ILE A 25 13.98 14.28 32.20
CA ILE A 25 14.07 14.64 30.78
C ILE A 25 13.43 16.02 30.64
N PRO A 26 14.13 17.06 30.13
CA PRO A 26 13.53 18.38 29.97
C PRO A 26 12.39 18.32 28.95
N ARG A 27 11.16 18.59 29.40
CA ARG A 27 10.05 18.98 28.52
C ARG A 27 10.23 20.45 28.14
N SER A 28 11.06 20.75 27.15
CA SER A 28 11.25 22.13 26.69
C SER A 28 11.85 22.23 25.29
N GLY A 29 11.26 23.10 24.47
CA GLY A 29 11.84 23.57 23.21
C GLY A 29 11.34 22.82 21.97
N ALA A 30 10.92 23.58 20.95
CA ALA A 30 10.68 23.03 19.62
C ALA A 30 12.01 22.48 19.08
N MET A 31 12.07 21.17 18.84
CA MET A 31 13.29 20.52 18.35
C MET A 31 13.44 20.78 16.85
N GLU A 32 14.31 21.73 16.51
CA GLU A 32 14.82 21.92 15.15
C GLU A 32 15.45 20.60 14.64
N GLY A 33 15.44 20.37 13.32
CA GLY A 33 15.69 19.08 12.65
C GLY A 33 17.14 18.57 12.66
N ASN A 34 17.83 18.83 13.75
CA ASN A 34 19.27 18.80 13.92
C ASN A 34 19.70 17.45 14.53
N GLN A 35 20.95 17.01 14.26
CA GLN A 35 21.55 15.85 14.94
C GLN A 35 22.04 16.20 16.35
N HIS A 36 21.59 15.48 17.39
CA HIS A 36 22.01 15.72 18.78
C HIS A 36 22.53 14.46 19.47
N LEU A 37 23.63 14.60 20.21
CA LEU A 37 24.05 13.60 21.19
C LEU A 37 23.14 13.69 22.43
N LYS A 38 22.63 12.54 22.89
CA LYS A 38 21.76 12.43 24.05
C LYS A 38 22.12 11.21 24.89
N GLU A 39 22.24 11.42 26.19
CA GLU A 39 22.38 10.31 27.14
C GLU A 39 21.00 9.72 27.43
N VAL A 40 20.91 8.39 27.38
CA VAL A 40 19.71 7.63 27.80
C VAL A 40 20.15 6.64 28.86
N ALA A 41 19.42 6.67 29.98
CA ALA A 41 19.57 5.69 31.04
C ALA A 41 18.92 4.37 30.61
N VAL A 42 19.67 3.28 30.73
CA VAL A 42 19.23 1.92 30.40
C VAL A 42 19.29 1.03 31.65
N CYS A 43 18.51 -0.05 31.66
CA CYS A 43 18.60 -1.11 32.66
C CYS A 43 18.84 -2.45 31.96
N ASP A 44 19.38 -3.44 32.68
CA ASP A 44 19.41 -4.84 32.23
C ASP A 44 18.02 -5.52 32.24
N CYS A 45 16.97 -4.75 32.56
CA CYS A 45 15.60 -5.20 32.78
C CYS A 45 14.69 -5.13 31.53
N GLU A 46 15.10 -4.39 30.50
CA GLU A 46 14.46 -4.33 29.18
C GLU A 46 15.55 -4.11 28.11
N SER A 47 15.26 -4.41 26.83
CA SER A 47 16.26 -4.14 25.78
C SER A 47 16.38 -2.64 25.51
N HIS A 48 17.58 -2.20 25.10
CA HIS A 48 17.84 -0.79 24.79
C HIS A 48 16.88 -0.22 23.73
N ALA A 49 16.46 -1.05 22.76
CA ALA A 49 15.44 -0.70 21.78
C ALA A 49 14.08 -0.36 22.42
N VAL A 50 13.64 -1.14 23.42
CA VAL A 50 12.40 -0.88 24.16
C VAL A 50 12.51 0.42 24.96
N THR A 51 13.63 0.67 25.64
CA THR A 51 13.87 1.94 26.36
C THR A 51 13.79 3.16 25.44
N LEU A 52 14.34 3.06 24.22
CA LEU A 52 14.27 4.12 23.21
C LEU A 52 12.82 4.33 22.71
N VAL A 53 12.09 3.26 22.39
CA VAL A 53 10.68 3.32 21.96
C VAL A 53 9.80 3.96 23.05
N ARG A 54 9.97 3.56 24.31
CA ARG A 54 9.32 4.19 25.48
C ARG A 54 9.65 5.67 25.62
N SER A 55 10.80 6.09 25.12
CA SER A 55 11.29 7.47 25.10
C SER A 55 10.92 8.26 23.82
N GLN A 56 10.06 7.73 22.94
CA GLN A 56 9.65 8.30 21.64
C GLN A 56 10.77 8.35 20.58
N PHE A 57 11.76 7.45 20.68
CA PHE A 57 12.81 7.27 19.68
C PHE A 57 12.74 5.88 19.06
N TRP A 58 12.70 5.82 17.74
CA TRP A 58 12.80 4.56 17.01
C TRP A 58 14.27 4.16 16.89
N PRO A 59 14.69 2.97 17.34
CA PRO A 59 16.08 2.55 17.30
C PRO A 59 16.56 2.33 15.87
N GLY A 60 17.79 2.75 15.56
CA GLY A 60 18.46 2.47 14.28
C GLY A 60 18.95 1.02 14.13
N SER A 61 18.85 0.21 15.18
CA SER A 61 19.15 -1.23 15.21
C SER A 61 18.43 -1.86 16.43
N PRO A 62 17.78 -3.03 16.29
CA PRO A 62 17.01 -3.64 17.39
C PRO A 62 17.87 -4.16 18.54
N GLU A 63 19.10 -4.63 18.26
CA GLU A 63 19.96 -5.25 19.28
C GLU A 63 20.84 -4.23 20.03
N ARG A 64 21.54 -3.38 19.29
CA ARG A 64 22.59 -2.49 19.84
C ARG A 64 22.46 -1.07 19.24
N PRO A 65 21.37 -0.34 19.53
CA PRO A 65 21.12 0.97 18.96
C PRO A 65 22.13 2.02 19.44
N SER A 66 22.94 2.53 18.51
CA SER A 66 23.77 3.74 18.68
C SER A 66 23.07 5.02 18.19
N VAL A 67 22.06 4.86 17.36
CA VAL A 67 21.25 5.93 16.74
C VAL A 67 19.78 5.67 17.07
N GLY A 68 18.99 6.72 17.21
CA GLY A 68 17.55 6.62 17.14
C GLY A 68 16.88 7.89 16.63
N PHE A 69 15.76 7.70 15.96
CA PHE A 69 15.04 8.72 15.23
C PHE A 69 13.81 9.14 16.01
N HIS A 70 13.53 10.44 16.14
CA HIS A 70 12.30 10.86 16.80
C HIS A 70 11.08 10.34 16.03
N PHE A 71 10.04 9.88 16.73
CA PHE A 71 8.87 9.27 16.08
C PHE A 71 8.25 10.17 15.00
N LYS A 72 8.22 11.50 15.20
CA LYS A 72 7.69 12.41 14.16
C LYS A 72 8.54 12.52 12.90
N LEU A 73 9.86 12.27 12.99
CA LEU A 73 10.73 12.18 11.82
C LEU A 73 10.44 10.90 11.02
N MET A 74 10.22 9.79 11.72
CA MET A 74 9.86 8.52 11.10
C MET A 74 8.44 8.56 10.50
N ASP A 75 7.47 9.18 11.18
CA ASP A 75 6.13 9.49 10.63
C ASP A 75 6.21 10.35 9.36
N LEU A 76 7.14 11.31 9.31
CA LEU A 76 7.35 12.16 8.14
C LEU A 76 7.95 11.34 6.99
N ALA A 77 8.94 10.48 7.27
CA ALA A 77 9.54 9.57 6.30
C ALA A 77 8.49 8.59 5.72
N GLU A 78 7.67 7.96 6.57
CA GLU A 78 6.56 7.07 6.18
C GLU A 78 5.60 7.78 5.21
N LYS A 79 5.14 8.99 5.57
CA LYS A 79 4.20 9.76 4.75
C LYS A 79 4.80 10.21 3.43
N LEU A 80 6.04 10.69 3.41
CA LEU A 80 6.71 11.09 2.17
C LEU A 80 6.95 9.87 1.26
N PHE A 81 7.28 8.71 1.82
CA PHE A 81 7.49 7.46 1.10
C PHE A 81 6.19 6.92 0.48
N LEU A 82 5.10 6.81 1.25
CA LEU A 82 3.84 6.24 0.76
C LEU A 82 3.00 7.25 -0.04
N HIS A 83 2.86 8.49 0.42
CA HIS A 83 1.96 9.48 -0.18
C HIS A 83 2.60 10.25 -1.33
N SER A 84 3.87 10.62 -1.21
CA SER A 84 4.60 11.44 -2.19
C SER A 84 5.65 10.68 -2.99
N GLN A 85 5.78 9.36 -2.76
CA GLN A 85 6.74 8.48 -3.43
C GLN A 85 8.16 9.07 -3.43
N VAL A 86 8.64 9.48 -2.25
CA VAL A 86 10.03 9.90 -2.02
C VAL A 86 10.86 8.70 -1.56
N SER A 87 11.99 8.43 -2.20
CA SER A 87 12.86 7.33 -1.76
C SER A 87 13.56 7.63 -0.43
N ILE A 88 13.96 6.58 0.30
CA ILE A 88 14.75 6.73 1.52
C ILE A 88 16.12 7.38 1.25
N LYS A 89 16.64 7.27 0.03
CA LYS A 89 17.84 7.98 -0.41
C LYS A 89 17.59 9.49 -0.49
N GLU A 90 16.61 9.92 -1.27
CA GLU A 90 16.26 11.35 -1.43
C GLU A 90 15.85 11.98 -0.10
N PHE A 91 15.09 11.26 0.73
CA PHE A 91 14.77 11.70 2.09
C PHE A 91 16.04 11.89 2.94
N SER A 92 16.99 10.95 2.88
CA SER A 92 18.25 11.07 3.64
C SER A 92 19.11 12.24 3.16
N GLU A 93 19.17 12.46 1.85
CA GLU A 93 19.89 13.58 1.22
C GLU A 93 19.26 14.92 1.62
N LEU A 94 17.93 15.04 1.55
CA LEU A 94 17.18 16.23 1.97
C LEU A 94 17.41 16.58 3.46
N ILE A 95 17.36 15.60 4.36
CA ILE A 95 17.61 15.85 5.79
C ILE A 95 19.04 16.36 6.05
N LEU A 96 20.02 15.86 5.29
CA LEU A 96 21.40 16.35 5.38
C LEU A 96 21.54 17.77 4.79
N GLU A 97 20.86 18.09 3.69
CA GLU A 97 20.84 19.44 3.11
C GLU A 97 20.14 20.46 4.02
N MET A 98 19.10 20.05 4.75
CA MET A 98 18.42 20.89 5.74
C MET A 98 19.22 21.10 7.04
N THR A 99 20.35 20.42 7.22
CA THR A 99 21.20 20.56 8.42
C THR A 99 22.05 21.84 8.33
N PRO A 100 22.11 22.69 9.38
CA PRO A 100 22.91 23.92 9.37
C PRO A 100 24.41 23.69 9.05
N PRO A 101 25.08 24.54 8.23
CA PRO A 101 26.44 24.28 7.73
C PRO A 101 27.55 24.12 8.77
N LEU A 102 27.33 24.61 10.00
CA LEU A 102 28.30 24.56 11.10
C LEU A 102 27.98 23.45 12.12
N GLN A 103 26.95 22.64 11.88
CA GLN A 103 26.57 21.58 12.79
C GLN A 103 27.48 20.34 12.60
N PRO A 104 27.99 19.72 13.68
CA PRO A 104 28.66 18.42 13.57
C PRO A 104 27.72 17.36 12.99
N ASN A 105 28.10 16.79 11.85
CA ASN A 105 27.50 15.55 11.36
C ASN A 105 28.13 14.38 12.13
N PHE A 106 27.34 13.72 12.98
CA PHE A 106 27.80 12.59 13.77
C PHE A 106 27.50 11.23 13.11
N ILE A 107 26.62 11.20 12.10
CA ILE A 107 26.18 9.99 11.42
C ILE A 107 26.90 9.84 10.08
N ARG A 108 27.65 8.74 9.91
CA ARG A 108 28.40 8.46 8.68
C ARG A 108 27.51 8.35 7.43
N SER A 109 26.34 7.73 7.57
CA SER A 109 25.34 7.64 6.50
C SER A 109 23.95 7.41 7.10
N LEU A 110 23.09 8.42 6.99
CA LEU A 110 21.68 8.33 7.38
C LEU A 110 20.95 7.26 6.53
N TYR A 111 21.22 7.27 5.23
CA TYR A 111 20.69 6.30 4.26
C TYR A 111 21.00 4.85 4.65
N ALA A 112 22.26 4.55 5.00
CA ALA A 112 22.65 3.19 5.35
C ALA A 112 21.93 2.67 6.60
N ILE A 113 21.65 3.54 7.58
CA ILE A 113 20.91 3.17 8.79
C ILE A 113 19.44 2.92 8.45
N LEU A 114 18.78 3.84 7.72
CA LEU A 114 17.36 3.68 7.36
C LEU A 114 17.13 2.45 6.46
N ASN A 115 18.04 2.19 5.50
CA ASN A 115 17.99 1.04 4.60
C ASN A 115 18.50 -0.28 5.23
N SER A 116 19.05 -0.25 6.46
CA SER A 116 19.51 -1.47 7.15
C SER A 116 18.38 -2.45 7.49
N GLY A 117 17.16 -1.92 7.66
CA GLY A 117 15.98 -2.60 8.21
C GLY A 117 15.15 -1.63 9.06
N CYS A 118 15.83 -0.67 9.70
CA CYS A 118 15.23 0.36 10.57
C CYS A 118 13.93 1.01 10.05
N PHE A 119 13.84 1.39 8.77
CA PHE A 119 12.65 2.04 8.22
C PHE A 119 11.51 1.05 7.90
N GLU A 120 11.85 -0.16 7.49
CA GLU A 120 10.90 -1.25 7.24
C GLU A 120 10.28 -1.76 8.56
N GLU A 121 11.12 -2.01 9.57
CA GLU A 121 10.67 -2.36 10.92
C GLU A 121 9.71 -1.29 11.49
N TYR A 122 9.96 0.00 11.20
CA TYR A 122 9.06 1.09 11.58
C TYR A 122 7.71 1.01 10.87
N ARG A 123 7.69 0.80 9.54
CA ARG A 123 6.43 0.61 8.79
C ARG A 123 5.64 -0.58 9.33
N HIS A 124 6.30 -1.71 9.60
CA HIS A 124 5.65 -2.89 10.17
C HIS A 124 5.12 -2.65 11.59
N PHE A 125 5.85 -1.92 12.43
CA PHE A 125 5.38 -1.47 13.74
C PHE A 125 4.15 -0.56 13.64
N LYS A 126 4.13 0.36 12.68
CA LYS A 126 2.99 1.25 12.39
C LYS A 126 1.77 0.48 11.88
N TYR A 127 1.96 -0.53 11.03
CA TYR A 127 0.92 -1.46 10.59
C TYR A 127 0.30 -2.17 11.80
N LYS A 128 1.12 -2.83 12.63
CA LYS A 128 0.66 -3.54 13.84
C LYS A 128 -0.07 -2.62 14.83
N LEU A 129 0.40 -1.39 15.03
CA LEU A 129 -0.28 -0.41 15.88
C LEU A 129 -1.60 0.11 15.32
N ARG A 130 -1.77 0.13 13.99
CA ARG A 130 -3.00 0.60 13.34
C ARG A 130 -4.11 -0.44 13.41
N TYR A 131 -3.74 -1.70 13.19
CA TYR A 131 -4.70 -2.79 13.01
C TYR A 131 -4.91 -3.65 14.27
N LEU A 132 -3.89 -3.79 15.12
CA LEU A 132 -3.95 -4.49 16.43
C LEU A 132 -4.48 -5.94 16.38
N ASP A 133 -4.57 -6.54 15.19
CA ASP A 133 -4.98 -7.91 14.89
C ASP A 133 -4.24 -8.97 15.72
N SER A 134 -2.94 -8.76 15.90
CA SER A 134 -2.04 -9.60 16.71
C SER A 134 -2.26 -9.49 18.23
N PHE A 135 -3.06 -8.53 18.69
CA PHE A 135 -3.44 -8.34 20.10
C PHE A 135 -4.93 -8.60 20.35
N VAL A 136 -5.78 -8.36 19.35
CA VAL A 136 -7.23 -8.55 19.38
C VAL A 136 -7.60 -9.45 18.20
N PRO A 137 -7.79 -10.76 18.42
CA PRO A 137 -8.30 -11.67 17.39
C PRO A 137 -9.61 -11.14 16.79
N GLU A 138 -9.83 -11.42 15.50
CA GLU A 138 -10.99 -10.97 14.71
C GLU A 138 -11.08 -9.45 14.44
N LEU A 139 -10.09 -8.65 14.87
CA LEU A 139 -10.03 -7.23 14.53
C LEU A 139 -9.60 -7.02 13.07
N TYR A 140 -10.29 -6.12 12.37
CA TYR A 140 -10.05 -5.82 10.95
C TYR A 140 -8.61 -5.37 10.68
N ASN A 141 -7.87 -6.15 9.91
CA ASN A 141 -6.44 -5.97 9.62
C ASN A 141 -6.12 -5.14 8.35
N GLY A 142 -7.13 -4.49 7.77
CA GLY A 142 -6.99 -3.76 6.50
C GLY A 142 -7.21 -4.58 5.24
N ALA A 143 -7.27 -5.93 5.31
CA ALA A 143 -7.48 -6.80 4.16
C ALA A 143 -8.98 -7.05 3.84
N ASP A 144 -9.80 -7.28 4.87
CA ASP A 144 -11.25 -7.51 4.73
C ASP A 144 -12.04 -6.25 4.35
N CYS A 145 -12.25 -6.03 3.06
CA CYS A 145 -13.01 -4.88 2.56
C CYS A 145 -14.37 -4.70 3.31
N PRO A 146 -14.60 -3.57 4.01
CA PRO A 146 -15.81 -3.37 4.82
C PRO A 146 -17.08 -3.17 3.99
N LEU A 147 -16.93 -2.90 2.69
CA LEU A 147 -18.02 -2.87 1.70
C LEU A 147 -18.30 -4.25 1.09
N CYS A 148 -17.47 -5.28 1.34
CA CYS A 148 -17.74 -6.61 0.79
C CYS A 148 -18.96 -7.25 1.49
N PRO A 149 -19.84 -7.93 0.74
CA PRO A 149 -21.05 -8.53 1.29
C PRO A 149 -20.70 -9.70 2.21
N LYS A 150 -21.07 -9.62 3.49
CA LYS A 150 -20.85 -10.68 4.48
C LYS A 150 -21.93 -11.75 4.40
N ALA A 151 -21.84 -12.62 3.38
CA ALA A 151 -22.52 -13.93 3.23
C ALA A 151 -24.07 -14.04 3.38
N THR A 152 -24.80 -12.95 3.66
CA THR A 152 -26.19 -13.02 4.19
C THR A 152 -27.25 -12.32 3.34
N VAL A 153 -26.90 -11.81 2.15
CA VAL A 153 -27.86 -11.07 1.30
C VAL A 153 -27.86 -11.62 -0.12
N ASN A 154 -29.05 -11.96 -0.63
CA ASN A 154 -29.33 -12.19 -2.05
C ASN A 154 -29.28 -10.85 -2.83
N ALA A 155 -28.14 -10.20 -2.83
CA ALA A 155 -27.91 -8.99 -3.60
C ALA A 155 -27.24 -9.34 -4.94
N LYS A 156 -27.63 -8.62 -5.98
CA LYS A 156 -26.97 -8.70 -7.29
C LYS A 156 -25.63 -7.97 -7.20
N PHE A 157 -24.54 -8.69 -7.04
CA PHE A 157 -23.23 -8.06 -6.88
C PHE A 157 -22.58 -7.75 -8.22
N HIS A 158 -22.04 -6.53 -8.33
CA HIS A 158 -21.42 -6.06 -9.55
C HIS A 158 -19.91 -6.28 -9.52
N LEU A 159 -19.46 -7.41 -10.06
CA LEU A 159 -18.03 -7.72 -10.09
C LEU A 159 -17.37 -7.20 -11.38
N THR A 160 -16.83 -5.97 -11.31
CA THR A 160 -15.97 -5.40 -12.36
C THR A 160 -14.60 -6.07 -12.36
N VAL A 161 -14.48 -7.22 -13.02
CA VAL A 161 -13.16 -7.83 -13.27
C VAL A 161 -12.44 -7.07 -14.38
N LYS A 162 -11.14 -6.80 -14.19
CA LYS A 162 -10.21 -6.50 -15.29
C LYS A 162 -9.21 -7.67 -15.41
N ALA A 163 -9.16 -8.32 -16.57
CA ALA A 163 -8.58 -9.67 -16.71
C ALA A 163 -7.03 -9.70 -16.79
N LEU A 164 -6.36 -10.00 -15.67
CA LEU A 164 -4.98 -9.56 -15.42
C LEU A 164 -4.11 -10.51 -14.53
N TYR A 165 -2.76 -10.38 -14.57
CA TYR A 165 -1.74 -11.35 -14.09
C TYR A 165 -0.43 -10.83 -13.40
N SER A 166 -0.18 -11.30 -12.19
CA SER A 166 1.18 -11.67 -11.72
C SER A 166 1.07 -12.95 -10.87
N ASP A 167 2.14 -13.75 -10.81
CA ASP A 167 2.21 -14.86 -9.85
C ASP A 167 2.48 -14.32 -8.44
N CYS A 168 1.51 -14.56 -7.56
CA CYS A 168 1.71 -14.61 -6.12
C CYS A 168 1.42 -16.05 -5.72
N HIS A 169 2.46 -16.78 -5.30
CA HIS A 169 2.27 -18.06 -4.64
C HIS A 169 1.79 -17.76 -3.22
N ASP A 170 0.49 -17.95 -2.96
CA ASP A 170 -0.01 -17.98 -1.59
C ASP A 170 -0.94 -19.16 -1.35
N ASN A 171 -0.68 -19.85 -0.24
CA ASN A 171 -1.51 -20.91 0.30
C ASN A 171 -2.38 -20.30 1.39
N GLY A 172 -3.67 -20.13 1.13
CA GLY A 172 -4.59 -19.60 2.13
C GLY A 172 -5.92 -19.26 1.47
N ALA A 173 -7.01 -19.71 2.07
CA ALA A 173 -8.34 -19.25 1.68
C ALA A 173 -8.57 -17.85 2.24
N ASP A 174 -9.26 -16.99 1.50
CA ASP A 174 -10.29 -16.09 2.04
C ASP A 174 -11.20 -15.57 0.91
N ALA A 175 -12.49 -15.46 1.19
CA ALA A 175 -13.55 -15.41 0.18
C ALA A 175 -14.29 -14.06 0.14
N HIS A 176 -13.66 -13.03 -0.45
CA HIS A 176 -14.29 -11.72 -0.63
C HIS A 176 -14.14 -11.17 -2.06
N TYR A 177 -15.25 -11.21 -2.82
CA TYR A 177 -15.25 -10.97 -4.26
C TYR A 177 -15.37 -9.48 -4.64
N LYS A 178 -14.27 -8.75 -4.44
CA LYS A 178 -13.85 -7.71 -5.38
C LYS A 178 -12.51 -8.13 -5.97
N ILE A 179 -12.54 -9.04 -6.95
CA ILE A 179 -11.32 -9.58 -7.55
C ILE A 179 -10.69 -8.58 -8.54
N ASP A 180 -9.92 -7.62 -8.00
CA ASP A 180 -9.05 -6.75 -8.78
C ASP A 180 -7.85 -7.56 -9.32
N PHE A 181 -8.08 -8.21 -10.47
CA PHE A 181 -7.07 -8.80 -11.34
C PHE A 181 -5.87 -7.83 -11.53
N THR A 182 -4.67 -8.18 -11.04
CA THR A 182 -3.50 -7.28 -11.04
C THR A 182 -2.48 -7.74 -12.11
N ILE A 183 -2.08 -6.90 -13.11
CA ILE A 183 -1.08 -7.24 -14.18
C ILE A 183 0.19 -6.37 -14.16
N ASN A 184 1.31 -7.01 -14.44
CA ASN A 184 2.51 -6.34 -14.95
C ASN A 184 2.25 -5.74 -16.37
N PRO A 185 2.39 -4.43 -16.58
CA PRO A 185 2.00 -3.75 -17.83
C PRO A 185 2.73 -4.23 -19.11
N ALA A 186 3.80 -5.02 -19.00
CA ALA A 186 4.54 -5.57 -20.15
C ALA A 186 3.76 -6.58 -20.99
N VAL A 187 2.78 -7.32 -20.43
CA VAL A 187 2.07 -8.41 -21.13
C VAL A 187 0.63 -8.05 -21.51
N ARG A 188 0.40 -6.83 -22.00
CA ARG A 188 -0.87 -6.48 -22.64
C ARG A 188 -1.07 -7.30 -23.94
N LYS A 189 -2.27 -7.85 -24.15
CA LYS A 189 -2.82 -8.41 -25.42
C LYS A 189 -2.66 -9.92 -25.75
N ARG A 190 -2.55 -10.85 -24.79
CA ARG A 190 -2.76 -12.29 -25.09
C ARG A 190 -4.19 -12.75 -24.76
N ILE A 191 -5.00 -13.00 -25.79
CA ILE A 191 -6.43 -13.35 -25.64
C ILE A 191 -6.66 -14.65 -24.85
N SER A 192 -5.75 -15.62 -24.99
CA SER A 192 -5.77 -16.88 -24.23
C SER A 192 -5.75 -16.67 -22.71
N TYR A 193 -5.12 -15.58 -22.24
CA TYR A 193 -5.10 -15.25 -20.83
C TYR A 193 -6.47 -14.79 -20.32
N SER A 194 -7.17 -13.97 -21.10
CA SER A 194 -8.54 -13.53 -20.80
C SER A 194 -9.50 -14.73 -20.72
N VAL A 195 -9.34 -15.70 -21.62
CA VAL A 195 -10.11 -16.96 -21.59
C VAL A 195 -9.78 -17.80 -20.35
N TYR A 196 -8.50 -17.95 -19.98
CA TYR A 196 -8.09 -18.65 -18.76
C TYR A 196 -8.67 -18.00 -17.50
N LYS A 197 -8.61 -16.66 -17.39
CA LYS A 197 -9.20 -15.93 -16.26
C LYS A 197 -10.71 -16.06 -16.20
N LEU A 198 -11.41 -16.04 -17.35
CA LEU A 198 -12.85 -16.23 -17.40
C LEU A 198 -13.26 -17.65 -16.95
N LYS A 199 -12.49 -18.68 -17.33
CA LYS A 199 -12.66 -20.04 -16.80
C LYS A 199 -12.46 -20.11 -15.29
N LYS A 200 -11.32 -19.62 -14.77
CA LYS A 200 -11.05 -19.60 -13.34
C LYS A 200 -12.08 -18.78 -12.55
N LEU A 201 -12.60 -17.69 -13.13
CA LEU A 201 -13.68 -16.91 -12.54
C LEU A 201 -14.96 -17.75 -12.42
N ARG A 202 -15.36 -18.43 -13.50
CA ARG A 202 -16.54 -19.32 -13.51
C ARG A 202 -16.38 -20.51 -12.55
N GLU A 203 -15.19 -21.09 -12.42
CA GLU A 203 -14.88 -22.15 -11.44
C GLU A 203 -15.03 -21.68 -9.98
N ASN A 204 -14.87 -20.38 -9.71
CA ASN A 204 -14.98 -19.80 -8.37
C ASN A 204 -16.32 -19.12 -8.08
N ILE A 205 -17.23 -19.01 -9.06
CA ILE A 205 -18.58 -18.51 -8.87
C ILE A 205 -19.52 -19.71 -8.72
N THR A 206 -19.97 -19.94 -7.48
CA THR A 206 -20.85 -21.05 -7.12
C THR A 206 -22.32 -20.66 -7.04
N THR A 207 -22.69 -19.41 -7.36
CA THR A 207 -24.04 -18.87 -7.15
C THR A 207 -24.67 -18.30 -8.41
N ASP A 208 -25.86 -18.78 -8.78
CA ASP A 208 -26.62 -18.27 -9.93
C ASP A 208 -27.23 -16.86 -9.71
N SER A 209 -27.16 -16.33 -8.49
CA SER A 209 -27.66 -14.99 -8.11
C SER A 209 -26.72 -13.83 -8.47
N LEU A 210 -25.54 -14.11 -9.04
CA LEU A 210 -24.49 -13.14 -9.31
C LEU A 210 -24.53 -12.63 -10.76
N GLU A 211 -24.70 -11.32 -10.95
CA GLU A 211 -24.67 -10.66 -12.27
C GLU A 211 -23.27 -10.03 -12.51
N VAL A 212 -22.37 -10.78 -13.16
CA VAL A 212 -20.99 -10.32 -13.39
C VAL A 212 -20.89 -9.42 -14.61
N VAL A 213 -20.07 -8.37 -14.53
CA VAL A 213 -19.72 -7.53 -15.69
C VAL A 213 -18.21 -7.41 -15.84
N LEU A 214 -17.66 -8.13 -16.80
CA LEU A 214 -16.24 -8.09 -17.13
C LEU A 214 -15.95 -6.82 -17.96
N MET A 215 -15.23 -5.86 -17.37
CA MET A 215 -14.76 -4.66 -18.07
C MET A 215 -13.36 -4.86 -18.62
N TYR A 216 -13.23 -4.80 -19.95
CA TYR A 216 -11.95 -5.08 -20.59
C TYR A 216 -11.74 -4.26 -21.86
N ASP A 217 -10.55 -3.68 -22.01
CA ASP A 217 -10.17 -2.82 -23.14
C ASP A 217 -10.48 -3.46 -24.48
N ILE A 218 -10.34 -4.79 -24.58
CA ILE A 218 -10.60 -5.56 -25.80
C ILE A 218 -11.80 -6.51 -25.67
N ALA A 219 -12.80 -6.16 -24.85
CA ALA A 219 -14.00 -6.99 -24.62
C ALA A 219 -14.71 -7.38 -25.94
N CYS A 220 -14.74 -6.51 -26.95
CA CYS A 220 -15.31 -6.84 -28.26
C CYS A 220 -14.47 -7.89 -29.03
N ILE A 221 -13.15 -7.94 -28.82
CA ILE A 221 -12.27 -8.97 -29.39
C ILE A 221 -12.46 -10.28 -28.62
N LEU A 222 -12.59 -10.22 -27.29
CA LEU A 222 -12.90 -11.39 -26.46
C LEU A 222 -14.24 -12.02 -26.83
N SER A 223 -15.29 -11.22 -26.97
CA SER A 223 -16.59 -11.68 -27.46
C SER A 223 -16.42 -12.39 -28.80
N SER A 224 -15.84 -11.72 -29.80
CA SER A 224 -15.62 -12.29 -31.14
C SER A 224 -14.78 -13.58 -31.13
N HIS A 225 -13.75 -13.65 -30.28
CA HIS A 225 -12.91 -14.82 -30.13
C HIS A 225 -13.68 -16.01 -29.56
N LEU A 226 -14.45 -15.80 -28.47
CA LEU A 226 -15.27 -16.84 -27.85
C LEU A 226 -16.38 -17.36 -28.77
N LYS A 227 -16.96 -16.50 -29.61
CA LYS A 227 -17.88 -16.93 -30.68
C LYS A 227 -17.18 -17.84 -31.68
N ASN A 228 -16.05 -17.37 -32.23
CA ASN A 228 -15.31 -18.09 -33.25
C ASN A 228 -14.65 -19.39 -32.74
N SER A 229 -14.42 -19.52 -31.42
CA SER A 229 -13.89 -20.75 -30.80
C SER A 229 -14.97 -21.68 -30.21
N ALA A 230 -16.27 -21.37 -30.39
CA ALA A 230 -17.40 -22.09 -29.79
C ALA A 230 -17.30 -22.20 -28.25
N GLN A 231 -16.87 -21.13 -27.59
CA GLN A 231 -16.69 -21.01 -26.13
C GLN A 231 -17.58 -19.93 -25.51
N GLU A 232 -18.68 -19.57 -26.19
CA GLU A 232 -19.64 -18.54 -25.78
C GLU A 232 -20.26 -18.82 -24.41
N GLU A 233 -20.39 -20.10 -24.04
CA GLU A 233 -20.88 -20.56 -22.73
C GLU A 233 -20.02 -20.06 -21.55
N LEU A 234 -18.77 -19.66 -21.78
CA LEU A 234 -17.94 -19.00 -20.76
C LEU A 234 -18.46 -17.62 -20.36
N LEU A 235 -19.36 -17.02 -21.14
CA LEU A 235 -20.05 -15.76 -20.82
C LEU A 235 -21.46 -15.96 -20.23
N SER A 236 -21.87 -17.19 -19.92
CA SER A 236 -23.13 -17.42 -19.21
C SER A 236 -23.09 -16.72 -17.85
N GLY A 237 -24.05 -15.84 -17.57
CA GLY A 237 -24.07 -14.99 -16.37
C GLY A 237 -23.06 -13.82 -16.36
N VAL A 238 -22.32 -13.59 -17.45
CA VAL A 238 -21.27 -12.55 -17.55
C VAL A 238 -21.56 -11.60 -18.71
N SER A 239 -21.93 -10.36 -18.40
CA SER A 239 -21.97 -9.30 -19.41
C SER A 239 -20.57 -8.73 -19.67
N LEU A 240 -20.37 -8.17 -20.86
CA LEU A 240 -19.11 -7.56 -21.29
C LEU A 240 -19.27 -6.05 -21.47
N ALA A 241 -18.32 -5.28 -20.95
CA ALA A 241 -18.23 -3.84 -21.19
C ALA A 241 -16.78 -3.41 -21.47
N ILE A 242 -16.60 -2.23 -22.04
CA ILE A 242 -15.28 -1.60 -22.25
C ILE A 242 -15.24 -0.33 -21.38
N PRO A 243 -14.18 -0.07 -20.60
CA PRO A 243 -14.03 1.19 -19.84
C PRO A 243 -14.28 2.43 -20.72
N ILE A 244 -14.91 3.47 -20.18
CA ILE A 244 -15.53 4.54 -21.00
C ILE A 244 -14.53 5.26 -21.91
N PHE A 245 -13.30 5.52 -21.43
CA PHE A 245 -12.26 6.16 -22.23
C PHE A 245 -11.70 5.23 -23.32
N HIS A 246 -11.60 3.93 -23.03
CA HIS A 246 -11.24 2.93 -24.01
C HIS A 246 -12.35 2.72 -25.06
N CYS A 247 -13.62 2.76 -24.65
CA CYS A 247 -14.78 2.53 -25.51
C CYS A 247 -14.78 3.46 -26.74
N TYR A 248 -14.51 4.76 -26.55
CA TYR A 248 -14.44 5.74 -27.65
C TYR A 248 -13.36 5.46 -28.71
N ARG A 249 -12.34 4.62 -28.41
CA ARG A 249 -11.31 4.22 -29.38
C ARG A 249 -11.75 3.04 -30.28
N HIS A 250 -12.92 2.46 -30.04
CA HIS A 250 -13.45 1.35 -30.82
C HIS A 250 -14.44 1.85 -31.90
N ARG A 251 -14.70 1.00 -32.90
CA ARG A 251 -15.71 1.25 -33.94
C ARG A 251 -17.09 1.51 -33.33
N ALA A 252 -17.93 2.31 -34.00
CA ALA A 252 -19.24 2.73 -33.51
C ALA A 252 -20.15 1.58 -33.02
N SER A 253 -20.16 0.43 -33.70
CA SER A 253 -20.93 -0.74 -33.26
C SER A 253 -20.46 -1.30 -31.90
N CYS A 254 -19.16 -1.26 -31.61
CA CYS A 254 -18.64 -1.63 -30.30
C CYS A 254 -18.97 -0.57 -29.23
N GLN A 255 -19.04 0.71 -29.60
CA GLN A 255 -19.46 1.77 -28.68
C GLN A 255 -20.92 1.61 -28.26
N VAL A 256 -21.82 1.21 -29.18
CA VAL A 256 -23.21 0.92 -28.81
C VAL A 256 -23.30 -0.36 -27.97
N GLN A 257 -22.61 -1.43 -28.39
CA GLN A 257 -22.76 -2.76 -27.77
C GLN A 257 -22.08 -2.93 -26.41
N PHE A 258 -20.91 -2.31 -26.19
CA PHE A 258 -20.09 -2.52 -24.99
C PHE A 258 -19.87 -1.23 -24.19
N SER A 259 -20.70 -0.19 -24.40
CA SER A 259 -20.61 1.03 -23.58
C SER A 259 -21.07 0.74 -22.16
N PRO A 260 -20.30 1.17 -21.15
CA PRO A 260 -20.69 1.01 -19.76
C PRO A 260 -21.98 1.80 -19.48
N ARG A 261 -22.21 2.93 -20.16
CA ARG A 261 -23.45 3.73 -20.06
C ARG A 261 -24.71 3.02 -20.61
N GLN A 262 -24.54 1.91 -21.33
CA GLN A 262 -25.64 1.07 -21.84
C GLN A 262 -25.73 -0.27 -21.10
N THR A 263 -24.82 -0.55 -20.16
CA THR A 263 -24.83 -1.78 -19.36
C THR A 263 -25.68 -1.54 -18.10
N PRO A 264 -26.73 -2.34 -17.84
CA PRO A 264 -27.53 -2.20 -16.62
C PRO A 264 -26.72 -2.45 -15.34
N ASN A 265 -27.20 -1.92 -14.23
CA ASN A 265 -26.75 -2.25 -12.87
C ASN A 265 -25.27 -1.90 -12.52
N ILE A 266 -24.52 -1.23 -13.40
CA ILE A 266 -23.09 -0.89 -13.17
C ILE A 266 -22.85 0.43 -12.40
N GLY A 267 -23.88 1.27 -12.26
CA GLY A 267 -23.75 2.66 -11.80
C GLY A 267 -23.09 3.61 -12.83
N LEU A 268 -22.53 4.72 -12.35
CA LEU A 268 -21.77 5.68 -13.19
C LEU A 268 -20.25 5.43 -13.15
N THR A 269 -19.85 4.15 -13.20
CA THR A 269 -18.42 3.79 -13.24
C THR A 269 -17.82 4.07 -14.62
N ASP A 270 -16.55 4.52 -14.63
CA ASP A 270 -15.77 4.69 -15.85
C ASP A 270 -14.97 3.43 -16.23
N GLY A 271 -14.79 2.49 -15.32
CA GLY A 271 -14.01 1.26 -15.53
C GLY A 271 -12.49 1.43 -15.43
N GLU A 272 -12.00 2.60 -14.99
CA GLU A 272 -10.56 2.96 -14.95
C GLU A 272 -9.95 2.82 -13.53
N GLY A 273 -10.70 2.28 -12.56
CA GLY A 273 -10.28 2.19 -11.16
C GLY A 273 -8.97 1.41 -10.95
N VAL A 274 -8.79 0.34 -11.72
CA VAL A 274 -7.57 -0.50 -11.71
C VAL A 274 -6.38 0.31 -12.25
N GLU A 275 -6.53 1.08 -13.32
CA GLU A 275 -5.47 1.91 -13.89
C GLU A 275 -5.03 3.06 -12.98
N ARG A 276 -5.96 3.63 -12.19
CA ARG A 276 -5.60 4.62 -11.16
C ARG A 276 -4.74 4.01 -10.06
N PHE A 277 -5.10 2.81 -9.62
CA PHE A 277 -4.32 2.03 -8.68
C PHE A 277 -2.93 1.67 -9.25
N TRP A 278 -2.86 1.23 -10.51
CA TRP A 278 -1.59 1.02 -11.21
C TRP A 278 -0.74 2.28 -11.32
N SER A 279 -1.34 3.43 -11.65
CA SER A 279 -0.64 4.71 -11.76
C SER A 279 0.00 5.13 -10.44
N HIS A 280 -0.65 4.81 -9.31
CA HIS A 280 -0.08 4.98 -7.98
C HIS A 280 1.07 3.98 -7.72
N LEU A 281 0.84 2.68 -7.94
CA LEU A 281 1.86 1.64 -7.72
C LEU A 281 3.09 1.78 -8.64
N TYR A 282 2.94 2.33 -9.84
CA TYR A 282 3.99 2.38 -10.87
C TYR A 282 5.24 3.18 -10.46
N GLN A 283 5.12 4.07 -9.47
CA GLN A 283 6.24 4.87 -8.97
C GLN A 283 7.09 4.12 -7.92
N PHE A 284 6.49 3.19 -7.17
CA PHE A 284 7.17 2.43 -6.12
C PHE A 284 8.39 1.62 -6.61
N PRO A 285 8.38 0.99 -7.80
CA PRO A 285 9.55 0.31 -8.35
C PRO A 285 10.81 1.18 -8.50
N THR A 286 10.65 2.50 -8.70
CA THR A 286 11.75 3.45 -8.84
C THR A 286 12.36 3.78 -7.47
N ILE A 287 11.51 4.09 -6.48
CA ILE A 287 11.96 4.52 -5.15
C ILE A 287 12.47 3.37 -4.27
N THR A 288 12.07 2.14 -4.60
CA THR A 288 12.55 0.90 -3.97
C THR A 288 13.74 0.27 -4.70
N LYS A 289 14.29 0.91 -5.74
CA LYS A 289 15.39 0.36 -6.56
C LYS A 289 16.65 0.04 -5.76
N GLU A 290 16.99 0.87 -4.77
CA GLU A 290 18.20 0.76 -3.97
C GLU A 290 17.99 0.01 -2.63
N MET A 291 16.77 -0.50 -2.40
CA MET A 291 16.44 -1.38 -1.26
C MET A 291 16.83 -2.83 -1.58
N SER A 292 17.22 -3.61 -0.58
CA SER A 292 17.42 -5.06 -0.75
C SER A 292 16.10 -5.78 -1.05
N VAL A 293 16.18 -6.90 -1.78
CA VAL A 293 15.03 -7.62 -2.35
C VAL A 293 13.98 -7.94 -1.27
N ASP A 294 14.41 -8.46 -0.13
CA ASP A 294 13.54 -8.90 0.97
C ASP A 294 12.68 -7.74 1.50
N LYS A 295 13.30 -6.56 1.67
CA LYS A 295 12.67 -5.35 2.23
C LYS A 295 11.70 -4.65 1.27
N ARG A 296 11.76 -5.02 -0.01
CA ARG A 296 10.93 -4.49 -1.09
C ARG A 296 9.62 -5.25 -1.23
N VAL A 297 9.52 -6.48 -0.72
CA VAL A 297 8.33 -7.33 -0.84
C VAL A 297 7.10 -6.70 -0.21
N ASP A 298 7.24 -6.03 0.93
CA ASP A 298 6.11 -5.44 1.66
C ASP A 298 5.67 -4.06 1.14
N VAL A 299 6.51 -3.39 0.35
CA VAL A 299 6.20 -2.02 -0.13
C VAL A 299 4.95 -1.96 -1.02
N PRO A 300 4.72 -2.89 -1.97
CA PRO A 300 3.44 -3.01 -2.67
C PRO A 300 2.23 -3.19 -1.75
N THR A 301 2.36 -3.95 -0.65
CA THR A 301 1.28 -4.18 0.31
C THR A 301 0.93 -2.89 1.05
N ASP A 302 1.93 -2.20 1.62
CA ASP A 302 1.74 -0.90 2.29
C ASP A 302 1.14 0.15 1.35
N ALA A 303 1.65 0.24 0.11
CA ALA A 303 1.13 1.15 -0.90
C ALA A 303 -0.33 0.83 -1.27
N SER A 304 -0.71 -0.44 -1.26
CA SER A 304 -2.08 -0.89 -1.56
C SER A 304 -3.06 -0.53 -0.44
N LEU A 305 -2.66 -0.76 0.81
CA LEU A 305 -3.44 -0.37 2.00
C LEU A 305 -3.61 1.16 2.06
N HIS A 306 -2.52 1.91 1.87
CA HIS A 306 -2.51 3.38 1.84
C HIS A 306 -3.41 3.96 0.73
N TYR A 307 -3.35 3.39 -0.47
CA TYR A 307 -4.24 3.76 -1.57
C TYR A 307 -5.72 3.47 -1.24
N GLY A 308 -5.98 2.33 -0.59
CA GLY A 308 -7.31 1.95 -0.10
C GLY A 308 -7.88 3.01 0.85
N GLU A 309 -7.19 3.30 1.95
CA GLU A 309 -7.60 4.31 2.95
C GLU A 309 -7.89 5.70 2.33
N HIS A 310 -7.02 6.15 1.43
CA HIS A 310 -7.20 7.42 0.73
C HIS A 310 -8.34 7.40 -0.31
N SER A 311 -8.70 6.23 -0.83
CA SER A 311 -9.86 6.05 -1.72
C SER A 311 -11.17 6.02 -0.91
N PHE A 312 -11.20 5.29 0.21
CA PHE A 312 -12.36 5.23 1.12
C PHE A 312 -12.71 6.61 1.69
N SER A 313 -11.73 7.34 2.21
CA SER A 313 -11.96 8.69 2.77
C SER A 313 -12.54 9.69 1.77
N ARG A 314 -12.24 9.55 0.47
CA ARG A 314 -12.83 10.37 -0.60
C ARG A 314 -14.28 9.99 -0.93
N LEU A 315 -14.65 8.71 -0.82
CA LEU A 315 -16.02 8.25 -1.10
C LEU A 315 -17.03 8.77 -0.05
N PHE A 316 -16.65 8.84 1.21
CA PHE A 316 -17.53 9.36 2.28
C PHE A 316 -17.72 10.88 2.23
N LEU A 317 -16.79 11.64 1.65
CA LEU A 317 -16.93 13.09 1.44
C LEU A 317 -17.86 13.47 0.28
N SER A 318 -18.23 12.51 -0.58
CA SER A 318 -19.23 12.69 -1.66
C SER A 318 -20.66 12.28 -1.28
N CYS A 319 -20.93 12.03 0.01
CA CYS A 319 -22.22 11.53 0.51
C CYS A 319 -22.84 12.44 1.61
N GLN A 320 -22.51 13.73 1.57
CA GLN A 320 -23.15 14.81 2.33
C GLN A 320 -23.64 15.90 1.37
#